data_AF-A0A425Y6F7-F1
#
_entry.id   AF-A0A425Y6F7-F1
#
_cell.length_a   1.000
_cell.length_b   1.000
_cell.length_c   1.000
_cell.angle_alpha   90.00
_cell.angle_beta   90.00
_cell.angle_gamma   90.00
#
_symmetry.space_group_name_H-M   'P 1'
#
loop_
_entity.id
_entity.type
_entity.pdbx_description
1 polymer ?
#
loop_
_entity_poly.entity_id
_entity_poly.type
_entity_poly.pdbx_seq_one_letter_code
_entity_poly.pdbx_strand_id
1 'polypeptide(L)'
;MAKLLNDKMSSQVHINNSNRHTRLCKQTKGAEGLAEAIAPKIIVLKEKRDETDKKRELYDAAHDDLMLRDAVLDDSIRNVADVAKQYDRNNPGRPVFTMLFPDGKYSDIVRAPFAKEVDKANQIAERIKALGEEHVLAVQYAPLTRAIAEVRTAISNKQQAKTNVEMAVANEGLAQADLRKQYEFNYLDAVKLFGRKYADRLFPRTVSKAKVEEEVVAPEV
;
A
#
# COMPACT_ATOMS: atom_id res chain seq x y z
N MET A 1 -19.62 -27.29 -18.26
CA MET A 1 -18.51 -27.72 -17.41
C MET A 1 -18.31 -26.66 -16.34
N ALA A 2 -18.15 -27.04 -15.07
CA ALA A 2 -17.75 -26.09 -14.04
C ALA A 2 -16.40 -25.47 -14.39
N LYS A 3 -16.22 -24.18 -14.10
CA LYS A 3 -14.98 -23.46 -14.39
C LYS A 3 -14.22 -23.29 -13.09
N LEU A 4 -13.08 -23.99 -12.98
CA LEU A 4 -12.23 -24.01 -11.79
C LEU A 4 -11.70 -22.61 -11.47
N LEU A 5 -11.29 -22.42 -10.22
CA LEU A 5 -10.62 -21.22 -9.75
C LEU A 5 -9.31 -21.02 -10.54
N ASN A 6 -9.01 -19.77 -10.91
CA ASN A 6 -7.78 -19.42 -11.64
C ASN A 6 -6.99 -18.32 -10.92
N ASP A 7 -5.70 -18.19 -11.28
CA ASP A 7 -4.79 -17.22 -10.64
C ASP A 7 -5.09 -15.75 -10.98
N LYS A 8 -5.85 -15.51 -12.04
CA LYS A 8 -6.23 -14.15 -12.46
C LYS A 8 -7.44 -13.62 -11.71
N MET A 9 -8.15 -14.46 -10.96
CA MET A 9 -9.29 -14.05 -10.14
C MET A 9 -8.79 -13.43 -8.83
N SER A 10 -9.49 -12.41 -8.34
CA SER A 10 -9.24 -11.88 -7.00
C SER A 10 -9.54 -12.90 -5.89
N SER A 11 -8.90 -12.73 -4.73
CA SER A 11 -9.19 -13.48 -3.50
C SER A 11 -10.67 -13.45 -3.13
N GLN A 12 -11.36 -12.32 -3.34
CA GLN A 12 -12.79 -12.22 -3.08
C GLN A 12 -13.62 -13.14 -4.00
N VAL A 13 -13.23 -13.27 -5.26
CA VAL A 13 -13.89 -14.20 -6.20
C VAL A 13 -13.65 -15.65 -5.78
N HIS A 14 -12.44 -15.99 -5.33
CA HIS A 14 -12.12 -17.31 -4.79
C HIS A 14 -12.99 -17.63 -3.56
N ILE A 15 -13.04 -16.72 -2.59
CA ILE A 15 -13.87 -16.84 -1.37
C ILE A 15 -15.34 -17.03 -1.75
N ASN A 16 -15.88 -16.22 -2.67
CA ASN A 16 -17.29 -16.29 -3.07
C ASN A 16 -17.66 -17.63 -3.71
N ASN A 17 -16.83 -18.12 -4.64
CA ASN A 17 -17.05 -19.40 -5.31
C ASN A 17 -16.91 -20.57 -4.33
N SER A 18 -15.90 -20.54 -3.45
CA SER A 18 -15.71 -21.59 -2.44
C SER A 18 -16.85 -21.61 -1.43
N ASN A 19 -17.33 -20.44 -0.95
CA ASN A 19 -18.51 -20.37 -0.09
C ASN A 19 -19.77 -20.92 -0.78
N ARG A 20 -19.96 -20.62 -2.08
CA ARG A 20 -21.10 -21.15 -2.83
C ARG A 20 -21.00 -22.67 -3.01
N HIS A 21 -19.80 -23.19 -3.28
CA HIS A 21 -19.53 -24.63 -3.28
C HIS A 21 -19.87 -25.28 -1.93
N THR A 22 -19.38 -24.72 -0.81
CA THR A 22 -19.71 -25.20 0.54
C THR A 22 -21.22 -25.22 0.80
N ARG A 23 -21.96 -24.17 0.37
CA ARG A 23 -23.43 -24.15 0.50
C ARG A 23 -24.11 -25.27 -0.29
N LEU A 24 -23.67 -25.51 -1.53
CA LEU A 24 -24.21 -26.57 -2.38
C LEU A 24 -23.91 -27.98 -1.83
N CYS A 25 -22.69 -28.20 -1.32
CA CYS A 25 -22.31 -29.44 -0.66
C CYS A 25 -23.14 -29.69 0.60
N LYS A 26 -23.40 -28.68 1.45
CA LYS A 26 -24.24 -28.82 2.65
C LYS A 26 -25.70 -29.17 2.34
N GLN A 27 -26.19 -28.85 1.15
CA GLN A 27 -27.53 -29.20 0.68
C GLN A 27 -27.61 -30.60 0.06
N THR A 28 -26.47 -31.28 -0.09
CA THR A 28 -26.34 -32.54 -0.82
C THR A 28 -25.88 -33.63 0.13
N LYS A 29 -26.74 -34.64 0.35
CA LYS A 29 -26.41 -35.79 1.21
C LYS A 29 -25.18 -36.54 0.68
N GLY A 30 -24.19 -36.74 1.55
CA GLY A 30 -22.93 -37.41 1.22
C GLY A 30 -21.82 -36.49 0.72
N ALA A 31 -22.07 -35.18 0.56
CA ALA A 31 -21.07 -34.20 0.13
C ALA A 31 -20.52 -33.35 1.29
N GLU A 32 -20.87 -33.67 2.54
CA GLU A 32 -20.50 -32.92 3.75
C GLU A 32 -18.98 -32.85 3.92
N GLY A 33 -18.28 -33.96 3.66
CA GLY A 33 -16.80 -34.03 3.75
C GLY A 33 -16.08 -33.06 2.80
N LEU A 34 -16.67 -32.76 1.63
CA LEU A 34 -16.11 -31.76 0.70
C LEU A 34 -16.23 -30.34 1.28
N ALA A 35 -17.38 -30.05 1.93
CA ALA A 35 -17.61 -28.76 2.58
C ALA A 35 -16.68 -28.56 3.78
N GLU A 36 -16.45 -29.60 4.58
CA GLU A 36 -15.55 -29.59 5.74
C GLU A 36 -14.09 -29.42 5.33
N ALA A 37 -13.65 -30.11 4.28
CA ALA A 37 -12.26 -30.04 3.81
C ALA A 37 -11.85 -28.62 3.32
N ILE A 38 -12.76 -27.90 2.67
CA ILE A 38 -12.45 -26.58 2.11
C ILE A 38 -12.65 -25.42 3.10
N ALA A 39 -13.48 -25.60 4.14
CA ALA A 39 -13.83 -24.52 5.06
C ALA A 39 -12.61 -23.85 5.74
N PRO A 40 -11.61 -24.58 6.25
CA PRO A 40 -10.41 -23.97 6.84
C PRO A 40 -9.65 -23.08 5.85
N LYS A 41 -9.53 -23.51 4.59
CA LYS A 41 -8.83 -22.74 3.55
C LYS A 41 -9.57 -21.45 3.18
N ILE A 42 -10.90 -21.44 3.23
CA ILE A 42 -11.70 -20.23 3.05
C ILE A 42 -11.44 -19.23 4.18
N ILE A 43 -11.41 -19.71 5.42
CA ILE A 43 -11.16 -18.87 6.61
C ILE A 43 -9.77 -18.24 6.52
N VAL A 44 -8.74 -19.04 6.26
CA VAL A 44 -7.36 -18.55 6.11
C VAL A 44 -7.24 -17.49 5.01
N LEU A 45 -7.87 -17.69 3.85
CA LEU A 45 -7.81 -16.68 2.78
C LEU A 45 -8.54 -15.38 3.17
N LYS A 46 -9.65 -15.45 3.92
CA LYS A 46 -10.32 -14.24 4.44
C LYS A 46 -9.41 -13.49 5.40
N GLU A 47 -8.82 -14.20 6.36
CA GLU A 47 -7.90 -13.60 7.33
C GLU A 47 -6.70 -12.93 6.66
N LYS A 48 -6.10 -13.59 5.66
CA LYS A 48 -4.97 -13.02 4.91
C LYS A 48 -5.36 -11.83 4.05
N ARG A 49 -6.54 -11.85 3.42
CA ARG A 49 -7.07 -10.69 2.71
C ARG A 49 -7.28 -9.49 3.65
N ASP A 50 -7.91 -9.72 4.81
CA ASP A 50 -8.15 -8.66 5.80
C ASP A 50 -6.81 -8.12 6.36
N GLU A 51 -5.81 -8.99 6.52
CA GLU A 51 -4.45 -8.58 6.89
C GLU A 51 -3.81 -7.70 5.80
N THR A 52 -3.90 -8.07 4.53
CA THR A 52 -3.41 -7.24 3.40
C THR A 52 -4.07 -5.87 3.39
N ASP A 53 -5.40 -5.81 3.53
CA ASP A 53 -6.14 -4.55 3.54
C ASP A 53 -5.69 -3.65 4.72
N LYS A 54 -5.53 -4.21 5.93
CA LYS A 54 -4.97 -3.48 7.08
C LYS A 54 -3.55 -2.98 6.84
N LYS A 55 -2.69 -3.78 6.20
CA LYS A 55 -1.31 -3.34 5.89
C LYS A 55 -1.29 -2.21 4.87
N ARG A 56 -2.24 -2.18 3.92
CA ARG A 56 -2.39 -1.06 2.97
C ARG A 56 -2.81 0.21 3.68
N GLU A 57 -3.80 0.14 4.58
CA GLU A 57 -4.19 1.30 5.40
C GLU A 57 -3.01 1.86 6.23
N LEU A 58 -2.20 0.97 6.82
CA LEU A 58 -0.99 1.39 7.54
C LEU A 58 0.08 2.02 6.62
N TYR A 59 0.18 1.57 5.38
CA TYR A 59 1.06 2.18 4.38
C TYR A 59 0.58 3.59 4.00
N ASP A 60 -0.73 3.76 3.78
CA ASP A 60 -1.32 5.05 3.46
C ASP A 60 -1.14 6.02 4.63
N ALA A 61 -1.39 5.57 5.86
CA ALA A 61 -1.13 6.37 7.07
C ALA A 61 0.35 6.78 7.22
N ALA A 62 1.29 5.87 6.91
CA ALA A 62 2.72 6.20 6.91
C ALA A 62 3.10 7.17 5.78
N HIS A 63 2.38 7.14 4.66
CA HIS A 63 2.57 8.10 3.58
C HIS A 63 2.08 9.50 3.98
N ASP A 64 0.93 9.59 4.63
CA ASP A 64 0.36 10.85 5.12
C ASP A 64 1.24 11.48 6.20
N ASP A 65 1.75 10.68 7.15
CA ASP A 65 2.72 11.17 8.15
C ASP A 65 3.99 11.69 7.46
N LEU A 66 4.53 10.98 6.46
CA LEU A 66 5.66 11.50 5.67
C LEU A 66 5.34 12.85 5.02
N MET A 67 4.17 13.03 4.41
CA MET A 67 3.78 14.31 3.80
C MET A 67 3.71 15.43 4.85
N LEU A 68 3.17 15.13 6.04
CA LEU A 68 3.08 16.10 7.12
C LEU A 68 4.47 16.50 7.64
N ARG A 69 5.37 15.53 7.87
CA ARG A 69 6.74 15.81 8.32
C ARG A 69 7.53 16.58 7.29
N ASP A 70 7.33 16.27 6.02
CA ASP A 70 7.94 16.98 4.90
C ASP A 70 7.51 18.46 4.89
N ALA A 71 6.21 18.74 5.00
CA ALA A 71 5.70 20.11 5.09
C ALA A 71 6.30 20.89 6.28
N VAL A 72 6.56 20.24 7.41
CA VAL A 72 7.23 20.84 8.58
C VAL A 72 8.72 21.12 8.32
N LEU A 73 9.41 20.24 7.59
CA LEU A 73 10.80 20.47 7.17
C LEU A 73 10.88 21.67 6.21
N ASP A 74 9.98 21.69 5.24
CA ASP A 74 9.74 22.79 4.31
C ASP A 74 9.61 24.15 5.01
N ASP A 75 8.73 24.23 6.01
CA ASP A 75 8.53 25.45 6.82
C ASP A 75 9.77 25.81 7.61
N SER A 76 10.49 24.83 8.14
CA SER A 76 11.76 25.06 8.84
C SER A 76 12.82 25.65 7.91
N ILE A 77 12.91 25.15 6.67
CA ILE A 77 13.82 25.68 5.64
C ILE A 77 13.42 27.11 5.24
N ARG A 78 12.12 27.40 5.09
CA ARG A 78 11.61 28.75 4.82
C ARG A 78 11.97 29.72 5.95
N ASN A 79 11.77 29.32 7.21
CA ASN A 79 12.13 30.12 8.38
C ASN A 79 13.63 30.44 8.41
N VAL A 80 14.50 29.46 8.14
CA VAL A 80 15.95 29.69 8.03
C VAL A 80 16.26 30.70 6.92
N ALA A 81 15.65 30.54 5.75
CA ALA A 81 15.84 31.43 4.61
C ALA A 81 15.43 32.88 4.94
N ASP A 82 14.30 33.07 5.61
CA ASP A 82 13.79 34.39 5.95
C ASP A 82 14.63 35.07 7.05
N VAL A 83 15.05 34.33 8.08
CA VAL A 83 15.97 34.85 9.10
C VAL A 83 17.32 35.23 8.49
N ALA A 84 17.86 34.40 7.58
CA ALA A 84 19.12 34.70 6.89
C ALA A 84 19.01 35.96 6.01
N LYS A 85 17.93 36.11 5.25
CA LYS A 85 17.68 37.33 4.45
C LYS A 85 17.53 38.56 5.35
N GLN A 86 16.85 38.44 6.48
CA GLN A 86 16.67 39.55 7.40
C GLN A 86 18.00 39.97 8.03
N TYR A 87 18.86 39.01 8.37
CA TYR A 87 20.21 39.28 8.85
C TYR A 87 21.06 40.02 7.81
N ASP A 88 21.03 39.57 6.55
CA ASP A 88 21.78 40.19 5.45
C ASP A 88 21.34 41.63 5.17
N ARG A 89 20.03 41.92 5.29
CA ARG A 89 19.50 43.29 5.20
C ARG A 89 20.01 44.19 6.33
N ASN A 90 20.10 43.64 7.54
CA ASN A 90 20.55 44.36 8.72
C ASN A 90 22.09 44.51 8.77
N ASN A 91 22.84 43.67 8.05
CA ASN A 91 24.31 43.64 8.06
C ASN A 91 24.88 43.62 6.63
N PRO A 92 24.86 44.76 5.92
CA PRO A 92 25.40 44.83 4.56
C PRO A 92 26.88 44.41 4.51
N GLY A 93 27.23 43.57 3.52
CA GLY A 93 28.62 43.16 3.27
C GLY A 93 29.05 41.79 3.80
N ARG A 94 28.17 41.08 4.54
CA ARG A 94 28.39 39.69 4.96
C ARG A 94 27.16 38.82 4.64
N PRO A 95 26.94 38.44 3.37
CA PRO A 95 25.73 37.72 2.97
C PRO A 95 25.76 36.26 3.45
N VAL A 96 25.04 35.98 4.52
CA VAL A 96 24.87 34.66 5.11
C VAL A 96 23.89 33.82 4.29
N PHE A 97 22.91 34.45 3.63
CA PHE A 97 21.94 33.73 2.79
C PHE A 97 22.62 32.94 1.67
N THR A 98 23.55 33.56 0.94
CA THR A 98 24.30 32.88 -0.15
C THR A 98 25.24 31.80 0.36
N MET A 99 25.71 31.92 1.61
CA MET A 99 26.50 30.88 2.26
C MET A 99 25.64 29.65 2.61
N LEU A 100 24.43 29.87 3.13
CA LEU A 100 23.50 28.78 3.45
C LEU A 100 22.88 28.14 2.21
N PHE A 101 22.59 28.93 1.18
CA PHE A 101 21.92 28.52 -0.07
C PHE A 101 22.77 28.87 -1.31
N PRO A 102 23.89 28.18 -1.54
CA PRO A 102 24.83 28.49 -2.62
C PRO A 102 24.24 28.27 -4.02
N ASP A 103 23.29 27.33 -4.16
CA ASP A 103 22.57 27.08 -5.41
C ASP A 103 21.46 28.12 -5.68
N GLY A 104 21.33 29.13 -4.81
CA GLY A 104 20.59 30.36 -5.08
C GLY A 104 19.16 30.43 -4.54
N LYS A 105 18.43 29.31 -4.34
CA LYS A 105 17.05 29.34 -3.81
C LYS A 105 16.73 28.17 -2.89
N TYR A 106 16.07 28.47 -1.77
CA TYR A 106 15.50 27.45 -0.88
C TYR A 106 14.39 26.64 -1.57
N SER A 107 13.73 27.20 -2.60
CA SER A 107 12.67 26.52 -3.36
C SER A 107 13.13 25.23 -4.04
N ASP A 108 14.41 25.15 -4.41
CA ASP A 108 14.97 23.99 -5.12
C ASP A 108 15.35 22.85 -4.15
N ILE A 109 15.26 23.14 -2.85
CA ILE A 109 15.45 22.20 -1.76
C ILE A 109 14.10 21.60 -1.40
N VAL A 110 13.13 22.45 -1.11
CA VAL A 110 11.72 22.16 -0.81
C VAL A 110 11.00 21.37 -1.92
N ARG A 111 11.42 21.54 -3.18
CA ARG A 111 10.85 20.78 -4.32
C ARG A 111 11.63 19.52 -4.67
N ALA A 112 12.68 19.21 -3.92
CA ALA A 112 13.47 18.01 -4.18
C ALA A 112 12.71 16.77 -3.69
N PRO A 113 13.05 15.57 -4.19
CA PRO A 113 12.56 14.34 -3.59
C PRO A 113 13.00 14.23 -2.12
N PHE A 114 12.12 13.69 -1.26
CA PHE A 114 12.31 13.62 0.21
C PHE A 114 13.74 13.29 0.67
N ALA A 115 14.36 12.25 0.11
CA ALA A 115 15.72 11.85 0.50
C ALA A 115 16.77 12.94 0.17
N LYS A 116 16.66 13.56 -1.01
CA LYS A 116 17.58 14.63 -1.42
C LYS A 116 17.32 15.93 -0.65
N GLU A 117 16.06 16.20 -0.33
CA GLU A 117 15.70 17.33 0.51
C GLU A 117 16.33 17.22 1.89
N VAL A 118 16.17 16.06 2.55
CA VAL A 118 16.81 15.74 3.83
C VAL A 118 18.32 15.98 3.75
N ASP A 119 19.01 15.49 2.72
CA ASP A 119 20.46 15.67 2.58
C ASP A 119 20.85 17.15 2.45
N LYS A 120 20.12 17.91 1.63
CA LYS A 120 20.33 19.36 1.47
C LYS A 120 20.01 20.13 2.76
N ALA A 121 18.96 19.74 3.48
CA ALA A 121 18.61 20.34 4.77
C ALA A 121 19.69 20.08 5.84
N ASN A 122 20.32 18.90 5.83
CA ASN A 122 21.48 18.63 6.70
C ASN A 122 22.66 19.53 6.36
N GLN A 123 22.92 19.77 5.07
CA GLN A 123 23.98 20.72 4.67
C GLN A 123 23.70 22.14 5.19
N ILE A 124 22.44 22.58 5.19
CA ILE A 124 22.04 23.85 5.80
C ILE A 124 22.31 23.82 7.31
N ALA A 125 21.91 22.76 8.00
CA ALA A 125 22.12 22.63 9.45
C ALA A 125 23.62 22.71 9.81
N GLU A 126 24.49 21.99 9.09
CA GLU A 126 25.94 22.05 9.29
C GLU A 126 26.50 23.45 9.01
N ARG A 127 26.00 24.15 7.98
CA ARG A 127 26.42 25.53 7.70
C ARG A 127 25.95 26.50 8.78
N ILE A 128 24.75 26.33 9.34
CA ILE A 128 24.27 27.11 10.49
C ILE A 128 25.18 26.89 11.70
N LYS A 129 25.54 25.63 11.98
CA LYS A 129 26.45 25.28 13.07
C LYS A 129 27.83 25.91 12.90
N ALA A 130 28.34 25.98 11.66
CA ALA A 130 29.62 26.60 11.34
C ALA A 130 29.65 28.13 11.56
N LEU A 131 28.49 28.80 11.63
CA LEU A 131 28.41 30.24 11.96
C LEU A 131 28.69 30.53 13.45
N GLY A 132 28.63 29.51 14.30
CA GLY A 132 28.83 29.62 15.74
C GLY A 132 27.53 29.78 16.54
N GLU A 133 27.60 29.44 17.83
CA GLU A 133 26.44 29.38 18.74
C GLU A 133 25.85 30.75 19.06
N GLU A 134 26.64 31.82 18.93
CA GLU A 134 26.21 33.20 19.16
C GLU A 134 25.50 33.83 17.95
N HIS A 135 25.52 33.17 16.78
CA HIS A 135 24.89 33.71 15.58
C HIS A 135 23.36 33.69 15.71
N VAL A 136 22.67 34.70 15.18
CA VAL A 136 21.20 34.81 15.22
C VAL A 136 20.48 33.58 14.63
N LEU A 137 21.13 32.89 13.70
CA LEU A 137 20.62 31.68 13.04
C LEU A 137 20.78 30.41 13.89
N ALA A 138 21.57 30.42 14.96
CA ALA A 138 21.76 29.26 15.84
C ALA A 138 20.43 28.78 16.45
N VAL A 139 19.48 29.69 16.69
CA VAL A 139 18.12 29.38 17.17
C VAL A 139 17.36 28.45 16.20
N GLN A 140 17.66 28.51 14.90
CA GLN A 140 17.02 27.68 13.88
C GLN A 140 17.62 26.28 13.75
N TYR A 141 18.79 26.03 14.36
CA TYR A 141 19.48 24.75 14.26
C TYR A 141 18.68 23.59 14.87
N ALA A 142 18.15 23.76 16.09
CA ALA A 142 17.41 22.71 16.78
C ALA A 142 16.07 22.36 16.10
N PRO A 143 15.21 23.32 15.70
CA PRO A 143 14.01 23.03 14.93
C PRO A 143 14.31 22.31 13.60
N LEU A 144 15.31 22.77 12.86
CA LEU A 144 15.68 22.17 11.57
C LEU A 144 16.19 20.73 11.72
N THR A 145 17.11 20.48 12.65
CA THR A 145 17.65 19.13 12.90
C THR A 145 16.59 18.16 13.40
N ARG A 146 15.63 18.64 14.21
CA ARG A 146 14.47 17.85 14.61
C ARG A 146 13.60 17.48 13.40
N ALA A 147 13.23 18.45 12.57
CA ALA A 147 12.40 18.19 11.38
C ALA A 147 13.08 17.20 10.42
N ILE A 148 14.39 17.34 10.21
CA ILE A 148 15.21 16.40 9.43
C ILE A 148 15.12 14.97 9.99
N ALA A 149 15.26 14.81 11.31
CA ALA A 149 15.19 13.51 11.96
C ALA A 149 13.80 12.88 11.81
N GLU A 150 12.73 13.67 12.00
CA GLU A 150 11.35 13.22 11.84
C GLU A 150 11.06 12.74 10.41
N VAL A 151 11.51 13.47 9.37
CA VAL A 151 11.37 13.04 7.97
C VAL A 151 12.14 11.76 7.69
N ARG A 152 13.38 11.62 8.19
CA ARG A 152 14.17 10.37 8.05
C ARG A 152 13.45 9.17 8.65
N THR A 153 12.90 9.33 9.85
CA THR A 153 12.09 8.30 10.51
C THR A 153 10.84 7.97 9.70
N ALA A 154 10.13 8.97 9.19
CA ALA A 154 8.93 8.77 8.36
C ALA A 154 9.24 8.03 7.04
N ILE A 155 10.36 8.36 6.37
CA ILE A 155 10.84 7.63 5.17
C ILE A 155 11.06 6.15 5.50
N SER A 156 11.77 5.87 6.60
CA SER A 156 12.05 4.50 7.05
C SER A 156 10.75 3.75 7.37
N ASN A 157 9.83 4.38 8.10
CA ASN A 157 8.53 3.78 8.47
C ASN A 157 7.69 3.47 7.23
N LYS A 158 7.63 4.39 6.26
CA LYS A 158 6.93 4.16 4.98
C LYS A 158 7.54 2.99 4.21
N GLN A 159 8.86 2.89 4.17
CA GLN A 159 9.55 1.78 3.50
C GLN A 159 9.27 0.44 4.19
N GLN A 160 9.28 0.41 5.53
CA GLN A 160 8.91 -0.78 6.30
C GLN A 160 7.44 -1.17 6.08
N ALA A 161 6.53 -0.20 6.05
CA ALA A 161 5.12 -0.43 5.74
C ALA A 161 4.93 -1.01 4.33
N LYS A 162 5.68 -0.53 3.34
CA LYS A 162 5.69 -1.08 1.98
C LYS A 162 6.10 -2.55 1.97
N THR A 163 7.20 -2.90 2.63
CA THR A 163 7.65 -4.30 2.75
C THR A 163 6.59 -5.16 3.46
N ASN A 164 5.91 -4.64 4.47
CA ASN A 164 4.82 -5.35 5.14
C ASN A 164 3.62 -5.61 4.22
N VAL A 165 3.27 -4.67 3.34
CA VAL A 165 2.24 -4.87 2.31
C VAL A 165 2.67 -5.96 1.33
N GLU A 166 3.90 -5.91 0.83
CA GLU A 166 4.43 -6.91 -0.11
C GLU A 166 4.41 -8.32 0.49
N MET A 167 4.82 -8.47 1.76
CA MET A 167 4.74 -9.74 2.48
C MET A 167 3.29 -10.21 2.68
N ALA A 168 2.36 -9.31 3.03
CA ALA A 168 0.96 -9.65 3.20
C ALA A 168 0.32 -10.12 1.88
N VAL A 169 0.59 -9.42 0.77
CA VAL A 169 0.14 -9.82 -0.58
C VAL A 169 0.69 -11.20 -0.96
N ALA A 170 1.97 -11.48 -0.67
CA ALA A 170 2.55 -12.79 -0.92
C ALA A 170 1.87 -13.90 -0.11
N ASN A 171 1.62 -13.66 1.19
CA ASN A 171 0.92 -14.60 2.06
C ASN A 171 -0.54 -14.83 1.63
N GLU A 172 -1.23 -13.79 1.18
CA GLU A 172 -2.56 -13.89 0.59
C GLU A 172 -2.52 -14.75 -0.69
N GLY A 173 -1.52 -14.54 -1.56
CA GLY A 173 -1.32 -15.34 -2.77
C GLY A 173 -1.06 -16.83 -2.47
N LEU A 174 -0.31 -17.14 -1.41
CA LEU A 174 -0.12 -18.53 -0.96
C LEU A 174 -1.43 -19.14 -0.46
N ALA A 175 -2.20 -18.41 0.37
CA ALA A 175 -3.51 -18.86 0.84
C ALA A 175 -4.50 -19.07 -0.31
N GLN A 176 -4.42 -18.23 -1.34
CA GLN A 176 -5.23 -18.35 -2.56
C GLN A 176 -4.87 -19.62 -3.34
N ALA A 177 -3.58 -19.90 -3.52
CA ALA A 177 -3.11 -21.11 -4.18
C ALA A 177 -3.56 -22.38 -3.44
N ASP A 178 -3.47 -22.37 -2.11
CA ASP A 178 -3.93 -23.45 -1.24
C ASP A 178 -5.43 -23.70 -1.36
N LEU A 179 -6.24 -22.65 -1.34
CA LEU A 179 -7.69 -22.75 -1.51
C LEU A 179 -8.03 -23.32 -2.90
N ARG A 180 -7.36 -22.85 -3.95
CA ARG A 180 -7.54 -23.37 -5.32
C ARG A 180 -7.24 -24.86 -5.38
N LYS A 181 -6.11 -25.30 -4.81
CA LYS A 181 -5.71 -26.71 -4.80
C LYS A 181 -6.78 -27.57 -4.11
N GLN A 182 -7.28 -27.14 -2.96
CA GLN A 182 -8.34 -27.87 -2.26
C GLN A 182 -9.66 -27.87 -3.06
N TYR A 183 -9.99 -26.76 -3.72
CA TYR A 183 -11.17 -26.65 -4.57
C TYR A 183 -11.11 -27.62 -5.75
N GLU A 184 -9.94 -27.81 -6.36
CA GLU A 184 -9.71 -28.78 -7.43
C GLU A 184 -9.79 -30.23 -6.92
N PHE A 185 -9.18 -30.54 -5.78
CA PHE A 185 -9.30 -31.86 -5.15
C PHE A 185 -10.76 -32.21 -4.83
N ASN A 186 -11.51 -31.26 -4.27
CA ASN A 186 -12.94 -31.44 -4.04
C ASN A 186 -13.69 -31.77 -5.33
N TYR A 187 -13.33 -31.15 -6.46
CA TYR A 187 -13.98 -31.43 -7.74
C TYR A 187 -13.67 -32.85 -8.20
N LEU A 188 -12.41 -33.28 -8.14
CA LEU A 188 -12.01 -34.63 -8.51
C LEU A 188 -12.70 -35.70 -7.64
N ASP A 189 -12.81 -35.46 -6.34
CA ASP A 189 -13.48 -36.39 -5.44
C ASP A 189 -15.00 -36.38 -5.63
N ALA A 190 -15.62 -35.22 -5.89
CA ALA A 190 -17.03 -35.15 -6.28
C ALA A 190 -17.32 -35.93 -7.57
N VAL A 191 -16.41 -35.90 -8.55
CA VAL A 191 -16.53 -36.69 -9.79
C VAL A 191 -16.48 -38.19 -9.49
N LYS A 192 -15.61 -38.64 -8.58
CA LYS A 192 -15.54 -40.05 -8.16
C LYS A 192 -16.79 -40.49 -7.40
N LEU A 193 -17.30 -39.65 -6.48
CA LEU A 193 -18.41 -39.99 -5.60
C LEU A 193 -19.78 -39.95 -6.31
N PHE A 194 -20.01 -38.93 -7.14
CA PHE A 194 -21.34 -38.65 -7.70
C PHE A 194 -21.40 -38.69 -9.24
N GLY A 195 -20.26 -38.89 -9.89
CA GLY A 195 -20.14 -38.77 -11.34
C GLY A 195 -20.10 -37.32 -11.82
N ARG A 196 -19.56 -37.14 -13.03
CA ARG A 196 -19.24 -35.81 -13.61
C ARG A 196 -20.44 -34.86 -13.70
N LYS A 197 -21.60 -35.36 -14.12
CA LYS A 197 -22.82 -34.54 -14.28
C LYS A 197 -23.30 -33.94 -12.96
N TYR A 198 -23.13 -34.68 -11.86
CA TYR A 198 -23.57 -34.23 -10.55
C TYR A 198 -22.51 -33.36 -9.89
N ALA A 199 -21.22 -33.70 -10.02
CA ALA A 199 -20.11 -32.86 -9.59
C ALA A 199 -20.23 -31.44 -10.17
N ASP A 200 -20.52 -31.29 -11.47
CA ASP A 200 -20.73 -29.98 -12.12
C ASP A 200 -21.84 -29.12 -11.47
N ARG A 201 -22.76 -29.70 -10.68
CA ARG A 201 -23.81 -28.97 -9.94
C ARG A 201 -23.34 -28.45 -8.59
N LEU A 202 -22.35 -29.11 -7.98
CA LEU A 202 -21.77 -28.72 -6.69
C LEU A 202 -20.76 -27.57 -6.83
N PHE A 203 -20.34 -27.28 -8.06
CA PHE A 203 -19.35 -26.26 -8.37
C PHE A 203 -19.98 -25.10 -9.15
N PRO A 204 -19.91 -23.87 -8.63
CA PRO A 204 -20.38 -22.68 -9.33
C PRO A 204 -19.83 -22.57 -10.76
N ARG A 205 -20.70 -22.30 -11.71
CA ARG A 205 -20.29 -21.81 -13.03
C ARG A 205 -19.86 -20.37 -12.86
N THR A 206 -18.58 -20.08 -13.03
CA THR A 206 -18.14 -18.69 -13.16
C THR A 206 -18.61 -18.20 -14.52
N VAL A 207 -19.56 -17.26 -14.52
CA VAL A 207 -19.97 -16.57 -15.75
C VAL A 207 -18.71 -15.88 -16.25
N SER A 208 -18.09 -16.40 -17.30
CA SER A 208 -17.18 -15.57 -18.08
C SER A 208 -18.02 -14.40 -18.56
N LYS A 209 -17.56 -13.16 -18.33
CA LYS A 209 -18.06 -12.01 -19.09
C LYS A 209 -17.91 -12.37 -20.58
N ALA A 210 -18.98 -12.87 -21.18
CA ALA A 210 -19.09 -13.19 -22.58
C ALA A 210 -20.44 -12.61 -23.01
N LYS A 211 -20.34 -11.57 -23.84
CA LYS A 211 -21.39 -10.89 -24.61
C LYS A 211 -22.71 -10.65 -23.86
N VAL A 212 -22.91 -9.38 -23.49
CA VAL A 212 -24.26 -8.80 -23.51
C VAL A 212 -24.71 -8.92 -24.97
N GLU A 213 -25.54 -9.91 -25.27
CA GLU A 213 -26.22 -10.03 -26.56
C GLU A 213 -27.18 -8.83 -26.67
N GLU A 214 -26.97 -8.03 -27.71
CA GLU A 214 -27.96 -7.12 -28.27
C GLU A 214 -29.18 -7.96 -28.67
N GLU A 215 -30.17 -8.03 -27.80
CA GLU A 215 -31.47 -8.62 -28.15
C GLU A 215 -32.59 -7.76 -27.57
N VAL A 216 -32.64 -6.47 -27.94
CA VAL A 216 -33.88 -5.68 -27.91
C VAL A 216 -33.86 -4.57 -28.97
N VAL A 217 -34.08 -4.91 -30.24
CA VAL A 217 -34.80 -3.98 -31.14
C VAL A 217 -35.73 -4.83 -31.99
N ALA A 218 -36.95 -5.04 -31.48
CA ALA A 218 -38.07 -5.42 -32.33
C ALA A 218 -38.44 -4.20 -33.20
N PRO A 219 -38.69 -4.36 -34.51
CA PRO A 219 -39.25 -3.28 -35.31
C PRO A 219 -40.76 -3.25 -35.08
N GLU A 220 -41.28 -2.12 -34.58
CA GLU A 220 -42.69 -1.83 -34.70
C GLU A 220 -42.98 -1.41 -36.15
N VAL A 221 -43.98 -2.10 -36.74
CA VAL A 221 -44.61 -1.79 -38.03
C VAL A 221 -45.79 -0.86 -37.79
#